data_AF-A0A536T3Z7-F1
#
_entry.id   AF-A0A536T3Z7-F1
#
_cell.length_a   1.000
_cell.length_b   1.000
_cell.length_c   1.000
_cell.angle_alpha   90.00
_cell.angle_beta   90.00
_cell.angle_gamma   90.00
#
_symmetry.space_group_name_H-M   'P 1'
#
loop_
_entity.id
_entity.type
_entity.pdbx_description
1 polymer ?
#
loop_
_entity_poly.entity_id
_entity_poly.type
_entity_poly.pdbx_seq_one_letter_code
_entity_poly.pdbx_strand_id
1 'polypeptide(L)'
;NQLDIQDTILGHYLGRFGAGWLYYYTQNHYFLPFLQMTEGMLLMSIYGVVVARFWGVRNAIGIALIAAILCVFPYMAHVYQYNTSMVIDPLAHLLAALAVVFSVRATLRHVALAAALYVAAFSIYQSVAANAATIFVIWLLGKVLFEEEGKGLLLRQAVRSTVAVAVAVVIGGLVYLAIISMMPLEFDTDHAAAEAFRL
;
A
#
# COMPACT_ATOMS: atom_id res chain seq x y z
N ASN A 1 21.12 26.19 -8.23
CA ASN A 1 21.18 25.36 -7.01
C ASN A 1 20.39 26.00 -5.88
N GLN A 2 19.10 26.23 -6.12
CA GLN A 2 18.15 26.39 -5.01
C GLN A 2 17.73 24.96 -4.66
N LEU A 3 17.77 24.63 -3.36
CA LEU A 3 17.19 23.41 -2.86
C LEU A 3 15.67 23.55 -3.02
N ASP A 4 15.03 22.65 -3.80
CA ASP A 4 13.58 22.48 -3.99
C ASP A 4 12.86 22.12 -2.67
N ILE A 5 13.05 22.91 -1.63
CA ILE A 5 12.49 22.72 -0.29
C ILE A 5 11.27 23.63 -0.08
N GLN A 6 10.94 24.51 -1.03
CA GLN A 6 9.91 25.54 -0.83
C GLN A 6 8.68 25.45 -1.72
N ASP A 7 8.69 24.67 -2.80
CA ASP A 7 7.48 24.49 -3.60
C ASP A 7 6.63 23.35 -3.05
N THR A 8 5.33 23.61 -2.93
CA THR A 8 4.34 22.74 -2.28
C THR A 8 4.48 21.30 -2.76
N ILE A 9 5.04 20.42 -1.92
CA ILE A 9 5.16 18.97 -2.15
C ILE A 9 3.81 18.35 -2.57
N LEU A 10 2.69 18.97 -2.18
CA LEU A 10 1.35 18.58 -2.59
C LEU A 10 1.07 18.71 -4.10
N GLY A 11 1.71 19.68 -4.78
CA GLY A 11 1.64 19.86 -6.25
C GLY A 11 2.53 18.85 -6.99
N HIS A 12 3.75 18.63 -6.51
CA HIS A 12 4.70 17.65 -7.09
C HIS A 12 4.26 16.19 -6.90
N TYR A 13 3.55 15.87 -5.82
CA TYR A 13 3.01 14.54 -5.56
C TYR A 13 1.49 14.52 -5.71
N LEU A 14 1.00 14.84 -6.92
CA LEU A 14 -0.43 14.93 -7.17
C LEU A 14 -1.17 13.66 -6.68
N GLY A 15 -2.14 13.88 -5.80
CA GLY A 15 -2.92 12.80 -5.21
C GLY A 15 -2.25 12.03 -4.07
N ARG A 16 -1.02 12.35 -3.66
CA ARG A 16 -0.38 11.74 -2.47
C ARG A 16 -0.44 12.69 -1.26
N PHE A 17 -1.61 13.24 -1.00
CA PHE A 17 -1.83 14.18 0.11
C PHE A 17 -1.49 13.59 1.49
N GLY A 18 -1.65 12.27 1.66
CA GLY A 18 -1.23 11.55 2.87
C GLY A 18 0.29 11.47 3.01
N ALA A 19 1.03 11.29 1.91
CA ALA A 19 2.48 11.39 1.92
C ALA A 19 2.93 12.81 2.30
N GLY A 20 2.31 13.85 1.73
CA GLY A 20 2.57 15.24 2.09
C GLY A 20 2.26 15.55 3.55
N TRP A 21 1.12 15.09 4.07
CA TRP A 21 0.76 15.27 5.49
C TRP A 21 1.75 14.57 6.43
N LEU A 22 2.13 13.33 6.11
CA LEU A 22 3.14 12.60 6.89
C LEU A 22 4.49 13.32 6.84
N TYR A 23 4.89 13.78 5.66
CA TYR A 23 6.11 14.53 5.44
C TYR A 23 6.15 15.85 6.23
N TYR A 24 5.10 16.67 6.19
CA TYR A 24 5.11 17.99 6.84
C TYR A 24 4.80 17.96 8.34
N TYR A 25 3.86 17.12 8.79
CA TYR A 25 3.30 17.23 10.13
C TYR A 25 3.75 16.13 11.10
N THR A 26 4.22 15.00 10.58
CA THR A 26 4.73 13.90 11.43
C THR A 26 6.24 13.71 11.32
N GLN A 27 6.85 14.17 10.22
CA GLN A 27 8.25 13.92 9.92
C GLN A 27 9.02 15.21 9.67
N ASN A 28 9.36 15.95 10.74
CA ASN A 28 10.44 16.93 10.67
C ASN A 28 11.72 16.19 10.21
N HIS A 29 12.04 16.30 8.92
CA HIS A 29 13.11 15.63 8.16
C HIS A 29 14.51 15.88 8.76
N TYR A 30 14.61 16.74 9.77
CA TYR A 30 15.85 17.14 10.41
C TYR A 30 16.30 16.25 11.56
N PHE A 31 15.46 15.38 12.14
CA PHE A 31 15.84 14.78 13.43
C PHE A 31 16.51 13.40 13.39
N LEU A 32 16.04 12.36 12.68
CA LEU A 32 16.67 11.02 12.83
C LEU A 32 16.48 10.06 11.62
N PRO A 33 17.37 10.04 10.60
CA PRO A 33 17.28 9.08 9.48
C PRO A 33 17.30 7.61 9.94
N PHE A 34 18.04 7.31 11.02
CA PHE A 34 18.07 5.96 11.61
C PHE A 34 16.75 5.53 12.27
N LEU A 35 16.00 6.49 12.82
CA LEU A 35 14.68 6.21 13.40
C LEU A 35 13.70 5.84 12.30
N GLN A 36 13.62 6.65 11.22
CA GLN A 36 12.76 6.35 10.08
C GLN A 36 13.12 5.02 9.40
N MET A 37 14.42 4.71 9.30
CA MET A 37 14.88 3.42 8.81
C MET A 37 14.37 2.28 9.69
N THR A 38 14.47 2.43 11.03
CA THR A 38 14.01 1.43 11.99
C THR A 38 12.49 1.25 11.96
N GLU A 39 11.74 2.35 11.88
CA GLU A 39 10.28 2.33 11.73
C GLU A 39 9.87 1.66 10.42
N GLY A 40 10.53 1.98 9.31
CA GLY A 40 10.30 1.35 8.01
C GLY A 40 10.58 -0.16 8.04
N MET A 41 11.70 -0.57 8.64
CA MET A 41 12.04 -1.99 8.85
C MET A 41 10.98 -2.70 9.70
N LEU A 42 10.50 -2.07 10.77
CA LEU A 42 9.47 -2.63 11.64
C LEU A 42 8.14 -2.80 10.88
N LEU A 43 7.69 -1.77 10.16
CA LEU A 43 6.46 -1.82 9.36
C LEU A 43 6.53 -2.88 8.26
N MET A 44 7.66 -2.98 7.56
CA MET A 44 7.87 -4.03 6.57
C MET A 44 7.88 -5.43 7.20
N SER A 45 8.48 -5.58 8.37
CA SER A 45 8.47 -6.85 9.11
C SER A 45 7.05 -7.25 9.50
N ILE A 46 6.25 -6.30 10.01
CA ILE A 46 4.83 -6.54 10.33
C ILE A 46 4.06 -6.91 9.07
N TYR A 47 4.28 -6.19 7.97
CA TYR A 47 3.68 -6.47 6.66
C TYR A 47 3.97 -7.92 6.22
N GLY A 48 5.23 -8.35 6.25
CA GLY A 48 5.62 -9.71 5.88
C GLY A 48 4.94 -10.77 6.76
N VAL A 49 4.86 -10.53 8.07
CA VAL A 49 4.16 -11.44 9.00
C VAL A 49 2.66 -11.49 8.71
N VAL A 50 2.02 -10.35 8.49
CA VAL A 50 0.58 -10.26 8.17
C VAL A 50 0.28 -11.04 6.90
N VAL A 51 1.04 -10.84 5.83
CA VAL A 51 0.83 -11.52 4.54
C VAL A 51 1.09 -13.01 4.66
N ALA A 52 2.19 -13.43 5.30
CA ALA A 52 2.49 -14.85 5.49
C ALA A 52 1.39 -15.59 6.28
N ARG A 53 0.91 -14.97 7.37
CA ARG A 53 -0.20 -15.51 8.16
C ARG A 53 -1.50 -15.54 7.36
N PHE A 54 -1.74 -14.52 6.53
CA PHE A 54 -2.90 -14.43 5.67
C PHE A 54 -2.94 -15.54 4.61
N TRP A 55 -1.79 -15.87 4.02
CA TRP A 55 -1.64 -17.03 3.13
C TRP A 55 -1.67 -18.38 3.84
N GLY A 56 -1.92 -18.42 5.15
CA GLY A 56 -2.14 -19.64 5.91
C GLY A 56 -0.87 -20.26 6.51
N VAL A 57 0.29 -19.63 6.36
CA VAL A 57 1.55 -20.15 6.92
C VAL A 57 1.56 -19.98 8.44
N ARG A 58 1.85 -21.08 9.16
CA ARG A 58 1.82 -21.10 10.64
C ARG A 58 3.18 -21.30 11.30
N ASN A 59 4.11 -21.98 10.64
CA ASN A 59 5.43 -22.25 11.19
C ASN A 59 6.35 -21.02 11.08
N ALA A 60 7.24 -20.85 12.06
CA ALA A 60 8.07 -19.66 12.17
C ALA A 60 9.04 -19.50 11.00
N ILE A 61 9.63 -20.60 10.52
CA ILE A 61 10.62 -20.60 9.43
C ILE A 61 9.97 -20.12 8.12
N GLY A 62 8.80 -20.65 7.78
CA GLY A 62 8.06 -20.25 6.58
C GLY A 62 7.59 -18.80 6.63
N ILE A 63 7.16 -18.32 7.81
CA ILE A 63 6.84 -16.90 8.00
C ILE A 63 8.09 -16.05 7.78
N ALA A 64 9.23 -16.43 8.36
CA ALA A 64 10.49 -15.69 8.22
C ALA A 64 10.96 -15.66 6.75
N LEU A 65 10.88 -16.78 6.02
CA LEU A 65 11.26 -16.84 4.60
C LEU A 65 10.35 -15.97 3.72
N ILE A 66 9.03 -16.04 3.90
CA ILE A 66 8.09 -15.19 3.15
C ILE A 66 8.33 -13.73 3.48
N ALA A 67 8.45 -13.39 4.76
CA ALA A 67 8.72 -12.02 5.19
C ALA A 67 10.04 -11.51 4.59
N ALA A 68 11.11 -12.31 4.60
CA ALA A 68 12.38 -11.94 3.98
C ALA A 68 12.22 -11.64 2.48
N ILE A 69 11.52 -12.49 1.72
CA ILE A 69 11.30 -12.27 0.28
C ILE A 69 10.50 -10.99 0.03
N LEU A 70 9.39 -10.81 0.75
CA LEU A 70 8.52 -9.63 0.60
C LEU A 70 9.21 -8.33 1.03
N CYS A 71 10.10 -8.39 2.02
CA CYS A 71 10.86 -7.25 2.51
C CYS A 71 12.12 -6.93 1.69
N VAL A 72 12.56 -7.82 0.79
CA VAL A 72 13.79 -7.64 -0.01
C VAL A 72 13.53 -7.17 -1.45
N PHE A 73 12.27 -7.15 -1.91
CA PHE A 73 11.91 -6.73 -3.28
C PHE A 73 12.49 -5.33 -3.64
N PRO A 74 12.99 -5.11 -4.88
CA PRO A 74 14.06 -4.15 -5.23
C PRO A 74 13.78 -2.67 -4.99
N TYR A 75 12.56 -2.31 -4.59
CA TYR A 75 12.24 -0.96 -4.12
C TYR A 75 13.02 -0.61 -2.85
N MET A 76 13.22 -1.58 -1.95
CA MET A 76 13.96 -1.39 -0.72
C MET A 76 15.43 -1.04 -0.98
N ALA A 77 16.11 -1.76 -1.88
CA ALA A 77 17.51 -1.48 -2.20
C ALA A 77 17.73 -0.09 -2.84
N HIS A 78 16.75 0.42 -3.59
CA HIS A 78 16.83 1.75 -4.23
C HIS A 78 16.42 2.88 -3.28
N VAL A 79 15.42 2.68 -2.41
CA VAL A 79 14.98 3.67 -1.40
C VAL A 79 15.92 3.73 -0.19
N TYR A 80 16.62 2.63 0.14
CA TYR A 80 17.64 2.63 1.20
C TYR A 80 18.90 3.44 0.85
N GLN A 81 19.04 3.94 -0.38
CA GLN A 81 20.19 4.74 -0.83
C GLN A 81 20.01 6.27 -0.58
N TYR A 82 19.78 6.70 0.66
CA TYR A 82 19.94 8.12 1.08
C TYR A 82 18.85 9.15 0.70
N ASN A 83 17.55 8.80 0.67
CA ASN A 83 16.49 9.83 0.56
C ASN A 83 15.46 9.78 1.71
N THR A 84 15.09 10.94 2.22
CA THR A 84 14.82 11.26 3.65
C THR A 84 13.40 11.02 4.18
N SER A 85 12.63 10.06 3.64
CA SER A 85 11.33 9.66 4.22
C SER A 85 11.03 8.18 4.02
N MET A 86 11.65 7.33 4.86
CA MET A 86 11.66 5.87 4.65
C MET A 86 10.40 5.15 5.12
N VAL A 87 9.63 5.73 6.05
CA VAL A 87 8.51 5.04 6.71
C VAL A 87 7.25 5.00 5.85
N ILE A 88 7.13 5.97 4.93
CA ILE A 88 5.90 6.29 4.21
C ILE A 88 5.50 5.13 3.28
N ASP A 89 6.45 4.61 2.51
CA ASP A 89 6.19 3.50 1.59
C ASP A 89 5.91 2.16 2.29
N PRO A 90 6.68 1.74 3.32
CA PRO A 90 6.33 0.62 4.18
C PRO A 90 4.91 0.71 4.77
N LEU A 91 4.51 1.90 5.22
CA LEU A 91 3.19 2.12 5.76
C LEU A 91 2.11 1.89 4.69
N ALA A 92 2.29 2.41 3.48
CA ALA A 92 1.35 2.19 2.39
C ALA A 92 1.21 0.70 2.04
N HIS A 93 2.31 -0.05 2.03
CA HIS A 93 2.29 -1.50 1.79
C HIS A 93 1.53 -2.25 2.89
N LEU A 94 1.78 -1.92 4.16
CA LEU A 94 1.07 -2.52 5.29
C LEU A 94 -0.42 -2.21 5.25
N LEU A 95 -0.80 -0.95 5.00
CA LEU A 95 -2.21 -0.53 4.89
C LEU A 95 -2.93 -1.27 3.75
N ALA A 96 -2.30 -1.38 2.59
CA ALA A 96 -2.84 -2.12 1.44
C ALA A 96 -3.02 -3.61 1.76
N ALA A 97 -2.05 -4.24 2.45
CA ALA A 97 -2.15 -5.63 2.88
C ALA A 97 -3.30 -5.85 3.86
N LEU A 98 -3.42 -4.99 4.88
CA LEU A 98 -4.52 -5.04 5.84
C LEU A 98 -5.88 -4.85 5.16
N ALA A 99 -5.96 -3.96 4.17
CA ALA A 99 -7.18 -3.77 3.38
C ALA A 99 -7.60 -5.06 2.67
N VAL A 100 -6.66 -5.81 2.07
CA VAL A 100 -6.93 -7.13 1.48
C VAL A 100 -7.41 -8.12 2.55
N VAL A 101 -6.69 -8.23 3.67
CA VAL A 101 -7.00 -9.16 4.77
C VAL A 101 -8.40 -8.94 5.32
N PHE A 102 -8.82 -7.68 5.48
CA PHE A 102 -10.16 -7.37 5.97
C PHE A 102 -11.22 -7.57 4.89
N SER A 103 -10.98 -7.14 3.65
CA SER A 103 -11.99 -7.23 2.58
C SER A 103 -12.39 -8.66 2.24
N VAL A 104 -11.47 -9.64 2.30
CA VAL A 104 -11.84 -11.05 2.06
C VAL A 104 -12.80 -11.64 3.09
N ARG A 105 -12.97 -11.03 4.28
CA ARG A 105 -13.96 -11.46 5.27
C ARG A 105 -15.40 -11.20 4.81
N ALA A 106 -15.60 -10.40 3.76
CA ALA A 106 -16.86 -10.19 3.05
C ALA A 106 -18.08 -9.88 3.94
N THR A 107 -17.87 -9.07 4.97
CA THR A 107 -18.93 -8.49 5.81
C THR A 107 -18.83 -6.98 5.70
N LEU A 108 -19.98 -6.29 5.84
CA LEU A 108 -20.07 -4.84 5.59
C LEU A 108 -19.04 -4.04 6.40
N ARG A 109 -18.89 -4.35 7.70
CA ARG A 109 -17.92 -3.66 8.59
C ARG A 109 -16.48 -3.79 8.10
N HIS A 110 -16.09 -4.99 7.66
CA HIS A 110 -14.73 -5.23 7.20
C HIS A 110 -14.47 -4.65 5.80
N VAL A 111 -15.48 -4.63 4.92
CA VAL A 111 -15.40 -3.97 3.61
C VAL A 111 -15.28 -2.45 3.77
N ALA A 112 -16.05 -1.85 4.68
CA ALA A 112 -15.95 -0.42 4.98
C ALA A 112 -14.58 -0.06 5.56
N LEU A 113 -14.07 -0.85 6.50
CA LEU A 113 -12.71 -0.67 7.03
C LEU A 113 -11.65 -0.83 5.94
N ALA A 114 -11.77 -1.84 5.08
CA ALA A 114 -10.85 -2.05 3.97
C ALA A 114 -10.86 -0.88 2.97
N ALA A 115 -12.02 -0.33 2.64
CA ALA A 115 -12.13 0.84 1.79
C ALA A 115 -11.41 2.05 2.40
N ALA A 116 -11.56 2.29 3.71
CA ALA A 116 -10.85 3.36 4.41
C ALA A 116 -9.32 3.14 4.41
N LEU A 117 -8.88 1.89 4.59
CA LEU A 117 -7.46 1.52 4.49
C LEU A 117 -6.90 1.71 3.08
N TYR A 118 -7.68 1.42 2.03
CA TYR A 118 -7.29 1.72 0.64
C TYR A 118 -7.19 3.22 0.38
N VAL A 119 -8.14 4.04 0.88
CA VAL A 119 -8.03 5.51 0.79
C VAL A 119 -6.73 5.98 1.44
N ALA A 120 -6.44 5.51 2.65
CA ALA A 120 -5.20 5.85 3.36
C ALA A 120 -3.96 5.40 2.58
N ALA A 121 -3.93 4.17 2.07
CA ALA A 121 -2.82 3.65 1.29
C ALA A 121 -2.60 4.44 -0.02
N PHE A 122 -3.68 4.73 -0.78
CA PHE A 122 -3.60 5.47 -2.04
C PHE A 122 -3.27 6.94 -1.83
N SER A 123 -3.68 7.53 -0.70
CA SER A 123 -3.23 8.88 -0.30
C SER A 123 -1.73 8.96 -0.04
N ILE A 124 -1.06 7.82 0.13
CA ILE A 124 0.38 7.74 0.34
C ILE A 124 1.09 7.33 -0.95
N TYR A 125 0.72 6.17 -1.51
CA TYR A 125 1.38 5.61 -2.69
C TYR A 125 0.42 4.74 -3.50
N GLN A 126 0.07 5.18 -4.71
CA GLN A 126 -1.00 4.56 -5.51
C GLN A 126 -0.63 3.18 -6.07
N SER A 127 0.65 2.93 -6.34
CA SER A 127 1.09 1.66 -6.97
C SER A 127 0.96 0.46 -6.03
N VAL A 128 0.72 0.67 -4.73
CA VAL A 128 0.38 -0.41 -3.77
C VAL A 128 -0.91 -1.15 -4.14
N ALA A 129 -1.69 -0.63 -5.10
CA ALA A 129 -2.78 -1.38 -5.72
C ALA A 129 -2.29 -2.70 -6.36
N ALA A 130 -1.13 -2.69 -7.02
CA ALA A 130 -0.53 -3.90 -7.60
C ALA A 130 -0.08 -4.89 -6.49
N ASN A 131 0.43 -4.36 -5.38
CA ASN A 131 0.76 -5.15 -4.19
C ASN A 131 -0.48 -5.84 -3.61
N ALA A 132 -1.56 -5.08 -3.40
CA ALA A 132 -2.84 -5.61 -2.92
C ALA A 132 -3.40 -6.71 -3.85
N ALA A 133 -3.36 -6.48 -5.17
CA ALA A 133 -3.78 -7.47 -6.16
C ALA A 133 -2.95 -8.76 -6.06
N THR A 134 -1.62 -8.64 -5.92
CA THR A 134 -0.72 -9.79 -5.79
C THR A 134 -1.02 -10.60 -4.53
N ILE A 135 -1.18 -9.94 -3.39
CA ILE A 135 -1.52 -10.59 -2.11
C ILE A 135 -2.83 -11.36 -2.22
N PHE A 136 -3.84 -10.73 -2.83
CA PHE A 136 -5.16 -11.34 -3.02
C PHE A 136 -5.12 -12.52 -4.00
N VAL A 137 -4.44 -12.39 -5.14
CA VAL A 137 -4.35 -13.45 -6.16
C VAL A 137 -3.65 -14.68 -5.60
N ILE A 138 -2.53 -14.50 -4.89
CA ILE A 138 -1.82 -15.63 -4.27
C ILE A 138 -2.72 -16.33 -3.24
N TRP A 139 -3.44 -15.57 -2.42
CA TRP A 139 -4.41 -16.13 -1.48
C TRP A 139 -5.53 -16.90 -2.20
N LEU A 140 -6.09 -16.33 -3.26
CA LEU A 140 -7.17 -16.94 -4.03
C LEU A 140 -6.72 -18.23 -4.71
N LEU A 141 -5.53 -18.24 -5.32
CA LEU A 141 -4.93 -19.45 -5.89
C LEU A 141 -4.69 -20.52 -4.82
N GLY A 142 -4.18 -20.11 -3.64
CA GLY A 142 -4.01 -20.99 -2.49
C GLY A 142 -5.32 -21.69 -2.10
N LYS A 143 -6.41 -20.92 -2.04
CA LYS A 143 -7.75 -21.42 -1.72
C LYS A 143 -8.34 -22.33 -2.80
N VAL A 144 -8.17 -22.00 -4.07
CA VAL A 144 -8.77 -22.74 -5.19
C VAL A 144 -8.02 -24.03 -5.51
N LEU A 145 -6.68 -24.01 -5.42
CA LEU A 145 -5.85 -25.13 -5.86
C LEU A 145 -5.61 -26.18 -4.78
N PHE A 146 -5.62 -25.79 -3.49
CA PHE A 146 -5.16 -26.67 -2.42
C PHE A 146 -6.21 -26.99 -1.33
N GLU A 147 -7.39 -26.36 -1.33
CA GLU A 147 -8.47 -26.76 -0.41
C GLU A 147 -9.43 -27.75 -1.11
N GLU A 148 -9.31 -29.04 -0.78
CA GLU A 148 -10.07 -30.11 -1.40
C GLU A 148 -11.45 -30.36 -0.77
N GLU A 149 -11.67 -29.94 0.48
CA GLU A 149 -12.91 -30.21 1.22
C GLU A 149 -14.05 -29.24 0.86
N GLY A 150 -15.13 -29.74 0.26
CA GLY A 150 -16.36 -28.97 0.07
C GLY A 150 -16.29 -27.91 -1.05
N LYS A 151 -15.74 -28.28 -2.21
CA LYS A 151 -15.53 -27.43 -3.40
C LYS A 151 -16.67 -26.44 -3.73
N GLY A 152 -17.93 -26.84 -3.56
CA GLY A 152 -19.08 -25.95 -3.80
C GLY A 152 -19.23 -24.81 -2.78
N LEU A 153 -18.99 -25.10 -1.50
CA LEU A 153 -19.03 -24.11 -0.42
C LEU A 153 -17.81 -23.18 -0.48
N LEU A 154 -16.65 -23.75 -0.81
CA LEU A 154 -15.40 -23.02 -1.06
C LEU A 154 -15.54 -22.05 -2.25
N LEU A 155 -16.12 -22.48 -3.37
CA LEU A 155 -16.31 -21.62 -4.54
C LEU A 155 -17.23 -20.44 -4.21
N ARG A 156 -18.34 -20.68 -3.50
CA ARG A 156 -19.26 -19.61 -3.09
C ARG A 156 -18.57 -18.61 -2.15
N GLN A 157 -17.75 -19.09 -1.23
CA GLN A 157 -16.97 -18.24 -0.34
C GLN A 157 -15.92 -17.44 -1.11
N ALA A 158 -15.18 -18.07 -2.02
CA ALA A 158 -14.17 -17.42 -2.85
C ALA A 158 -14.78 -16.32 -3.73
N VAL A 159 -15.91 -16.59 -4.38
CA VAL A 159 -16.65 -15.59 -5.17
C VAL A 159 -17.09 -14.43 -4.27
N ARG A 160 -17.66 -14.72 -3.10
CA ARG A 160 -18.10 -13.69 -2.15
C ARG A 160 -16.93 -12.82 -1.67
N SER A 161 -15.80 -13.42 -1.34
CA SER A 161 -14.57 -12.70 -0.97
C SER A 161 -14.02 -11.88 -2.12
N THR A 162 -14.05 -12.41 -3.35
CA THR A 162 -13.61 -11.69 -4.56
C THR A 162 -14.44 -10.44 -4.81
N VAL A 163 -15.77 -10.57 -4.74
CA VAL A 163 -16.69 -9.43 -4.87
C VAL A 163 -16.43 -8.40 -3.76
N ALA A 164 -16.23 -8.84 -2.51
CA ALA A 164 -15.96 -7.94 -1.40
C ALA A 164 -14.63 -7.18 -1.55
N VAL A 165 -13.57 -7.84 -2.04
CA VAL A 165 -12.28 -7.21 -2.35
C VAL A 165 -12.43 -6.19 -3.47
N ALA A 166 -13.09 -6.56 -4.58
CA ALA A 166 -13.34 -5.66 -5.70
C ALA A 166 -14.13 -4.41 -5.27
N VAL A 167 -15.22 -4.61 -4.50
CA VAL A 167 -16.03 -3.51 -3.95
C VAL A 167 -15.19 -2.62 -3.04
N ALA A 168 -14.39 -3.18 -2.14
CA ALA A 168 -13.55 -2.40 -1.22
C ALA A 168 -12.52 -1.53 -1.98
N VAL A 169 -11.82 -2.11 -2.97
CA VAL A 169 -10.83 -1.38 -3.78
C VAL A 169 -11.49 -0.29 -4.61
N VAL A 170 -12.62 -0.59 -5.27
CA VAL A 170 -13.34 0.38 -6.10
C VAL A 170 -13.88 1.53 -5.25
N ILE A 171 -14.55 1.24 -4.14
CA ILE A 171 -15.05 2.30 -3.23
C ILE A 171 -13.88 3.12 -2.69
N GLY A 172 -12.81 2.47 -2.22
CA GLY A 172 -11.63 3.16 -1.72
C GLY A 172 -10.99 4.07 -2.79
N GLY A 173 -10.87 3.58 -4.03
CA GLY A 173 -10.37 4.35 -5.16
C GLY A 173 -11.27 5.53 -5.55
N LEU A 174 -12.60 5.33 -5.57
CA LEU A 174 -13.55 6.40 -5.88
C LEU A 174 -13.55 7.49 -4.81
N VAL A 175 -13.52 7.13 -3.53
CA VAL A 175 -13.43 8.09 -2.42
C VAL A 175 -12.11 8.86 -2.50
N TYR A 176 -11.01 8.16 -2.75
CA TYR A 176 -9.70 8.76 -2.98
C TYR A 176 -9.73 9.79 -4.13
N LEU A 177 -10.28 9.43 -5.30
CA LEU A 177 -10.41 10.33 -6.45
C LEU A 177 -11.32 11.52 -6.15
N ALA A 178 -12.42 11.30 -5.43
CA ALA A 178 -13.32 12.37 -5.00
C ALA A 178 -12.59 13.39 -4.11
N ILE A 179 -11.80 12.92 -3.13
CA ILE A 179 -10.99 13.79 -2.26
C ILE A 179 -10.06 14.66 -3.10
N ILE A 180 -9.33 14.07 -4.04
CA ILE A 180 -8.39 14.81 -4.90
C ILE A 180 -9.11 15.83 -5.77
N SER A 181 -10.25 15.46 -6.36
CA SER A 181 -11.02 16.34 -7.24
C SER A 181 -11.58 17.58 -6.52
N MET A 182 -11.72 17.52 -5.19
CA MET A 182 -12.17 18.63 -4.36
C MET A 182 -11.02 19.49 -3.83
N MET A 183 -9.77 19.03 -3.97
CA MET A 183 -8.61 19.80 -3.54
C MET A 183 -8.24 20.81 -4.64
N PRO A 184 -8.11 22.11 -4.33
CA PRO A 184 -7.64 23.13 -5.26
C PRO A 184 -6.12 23.01 -5.44
N LEU A 185 -5.66 21.86 -5.95
CA LEU A 185 -4.26 21.61 -6.27
C LEU A 185 -4.06 21.94 -7.73
N GLU A 186 -3.32 23.01 -8.02
CA GLU A 186 -2.82 23.25 -9.36
C GLU A 186 -1.79 22.16 -9.69
N PHE A 187 -1.89 21.62 -10.90
CA PHE A 187 -0.92 20.64 -11.40
C PHE A 187 0.39 21.37 -11.67
N ASP A 188 1.26 21.34 -10.66
CA ASP A 188 2.60 21.89 -10.75
C ASP A 188 3.48 20.90 -11.50
N THR A 189 3.53 21.09 -12.81
CA THR A 189 4.51 20.43 -13.66
C THR A 189 5.54 21.42 -14.13
N ASP A 190 6.46 21.77 -13.24
CA ASP A 190 7.79 22.19 -13.68
C ASP A 190 8.53 21.06 -14.42
N HIS A 191 8.03 19.81 -14.36
CA HIS A 191 8.55 18.65 -15.10
C HIS A 191 7.46 17.78 -15.76
N ALA A 192 6.54 18.37 -16.53
CA ALA A 192 5.61 17.58 -17.32
C ALA A 192 6.39 16.68 -18.28
N ALA A 193 6.00 15.41 -18.41
CA ALA A 193 6.56 14.50 -19.41
C ALA A 193 6.48 15.06 -20.85
N ALA A 194 5.63 16.06 -21.10
CA ALA A 194 5.56 16.80 -22.35
C ALA A 194 6.83 17.62 -22.67
N GLU A 195 7.59 18.07 -21.66
CA GLU A 195 8.86 18.77 -21.87
C GLU A 195 10.05 17.83 -22.07
N ALA A 196 9.98 16.60 -21.53
CA ALA A 196 11.00 15.57 -21.76
C ALA A 196 11.10 15.10 -23.23
N PHE A 197 10.08 15.39 -24.05
CA PHE A 197 10.07 15.09 -25.49
C PHE A 197 10.22 16.34 -26.38
N ARG A 198 10.48 17.51 -25.81
CA ARG A 198 10.89 18.70 -26.56
C ARG A 198 12.42 18.71 -26.67
N LEU A 199 12.94 17.92 -27.60
CA LEU A 199 14.29 18.07 -28.14
C LEU A 199 14.32 19.17 -29.20
#